data_AF-A0A2A2R1N0-F1
#
_entry.id   AF-A0A2A2R1N0-F1
#
_cell.length_a   1.000
_cell.length_b   1.000
_cell.length_c   1.000
_cell.angle_alpha   90.00
_cell.angle_beta   90.00
_cell.angle_gamma   90.00
#
_symmetry.space_group_name_H-M   'P 1'
#
loop_
_entity.id
_entity.type
_entity.pdbx_description
1 polymer ?
#
loop_
_entity_poly.entity_id
_entity_poly.type
_entity_poly.pdbx_seq_one_letter_code
_entity_poly.pdbx_strand_id
1 'polypeptide(L)'
;MLRRPKYWLSLIAVLALTTRAFCAESTPVLLAQATPAPAPAAEAPAAEPTVEQRLTGLEAYVGNVDPAGSKVVGVAGPGHNAFIMVAAALVLFMTLPGLALFYGGLVRKKNVLSVLAQCLGITGLVIILWWAVGYSLV
;
A
#
# COMPACT_ATOMS: atom_id res chain seq x y z
N MET A 1 1.50 -38.47 5.23
CA MET A 1 1.60 -37.42 4.19
C MET A 1 2.25 -36.16 4.77
N LEU A 2 3.52 -36.25 5.19
CA LEU A 2 4.23 -35.14 5.84
C LEU A 2 5.09 -34.40 4.81
N ARG A 3 4.80 -33.10 4.69
CA ARG A 3 5.46 -32.03 3.94
C ARG A 3 6.89 -32.36 3.49
N ARG A 4 7.12 -32.30 2.18
CA ARG A 4 8.45 -32.27 1.57
C ARG A 4 9.25 -31.09 2.18
N PRO A 5 10.21 -31.34 3.08
CA PRO A 5 10.85 -30.31 3.92
C PRO A 5 11.61 -29.27 3.07
N LYS A 6 11.98 -29.68 1.85
CA LYS A 6 12.68 -28.88 0.85
C LYS A 6 11.89 -27.63 0.46
N TYR A 7 10.59 -27.74 0.17
CA TYR A 7 9.79 -26.58 -0.23
C TYR A 7 9.48 -25.64 0.94
N TRP A 8 9.37 -26.17 2.15
CA TRP A 8 9.15 -25.36 3.35
C TRP A 8 10.38 -24.54 3.72
N LEU A 9 11.57 -25.14 3.61
CA LEU A 9 12.84 -24.45 3.79
C LEU A 9 13.10 -23.43 2.66
N SER A 10 12.78 -23.75 1.40
CA SER A 10 12.86 -22.80 0.29
C SER A 10 11.91 -21.62 0.47
N LEU A 11 10.69 -21.83 0.96
CA LEU A 11 9.73 -20.75 1.19
C LEU A 11 10.19 -19.80 2.31
N ILE A 12 10.76 -20.36 3.39
CA ILE A 12 11.33 -19.57 4.50
C ILE A 12 12.59 -18.83 4.04
N ALA A 13 13.45 -19.47 3.24
CA ALA A 13 14.64 -18.84 2.70
C ALA A 13 14.30 -17.70 1.74
N VAL A 14 13.30 -17.87 0.87
CA VAL A 14 12.82 -16.82 -0.03
C VAL A 14 12.16 -15.69 0.77
N LEU A 15 11.37 -15.99 1.80
CA LEU A 15 10.77 -14.99 2.69
C LEU A 15 11.85 -14.21 3.48
N ALA A 16 12.89 -14.89 3.96
CA ALA A 16 14.00 -14.26 4.69
C ALA A 16 14.90 -13.41 3.77
N LEU A 17 15.10 -13.84 2.53
CA LEU A 17 15.90 -13.11 1.54
C LEU A 17 15.16 -11.86 1.04
N THR A 18 13.85 -11.96 0.80
CA THR A 18 12.98 -10.83 0.45
C THR A 18 12.85 -9.84 1.62
N THR A 19 12.75 -10.31 2.86
CA THR A 19 12.77 -9.45 4.07
C THR A 19 14.11 -8.72 4.23
N ARG A 20 15.26 -9.37 4.01
CA ARG A 20 16.58 -8.72 4.08
C ARG A 20 16.81 -7.73 2.93
N ALA A 21 16.33 -8.03 1.72
CA ALA A 21 16.39 -7.12 0.59
C ALA A 21 15.53 -5.86 0.85
N PHE A 22 14.31 -6.04 1.37
CA PHE A 22 13.44 -4.93 1.78
C PHE A 22 14.04 -4.09 2.92
N CYS A 23 14.69 -4.71 3.91
CA CYS A 23 15.45 -4.02 4.97
C CYS A 23 16.67 -3.25 4.42
N ALA A 24 17.34 -3.75 3.38
CA ALA A 24 18.50 -3.10 2.76
C ALA A 24 18.13 -1.95 1.81
N GLU A 25 16.90 -1.97 1.26
CA GLU A 25 16.39 -0.92 0.37
C GLU A 25 15.59 0.16 1.12
N SER A 26 15.10 -0.15 2.33
CA SER A 26 14.46 0.82 3.23
C SER A 26 15.44 1.64 4.07
N THR A 27 16.71 1.22 4.22
CA THR A 27 17.74 1.99 4.92
C THR A 27 18.00 3.38 4.33
N PRO A 28 18.07 3.64 3.01
CA PRO A 28 18.24 5.00 2.51
C PRO A 28 17.00 5.88 2.73
N VAL A 29 15.78 5.32 2.72
CA VAL A 29 14.54 6.09 2.98
C VAL A 29 14.36 6.38 4.46
N LEU A 30 14.66 5.42 5.34
CA LEU A 30 14.58 5.60 6.80
C LEU A 30 15.69 6.54 7.31
N LEU A 31 16.89 6.52 6.70
CA LEU A 31 17.97 7.48 7.01
C LEU A 31 17.72 8.87 6.40
N ALA A 32 17.07 8.99 5.25
CA ALA A 32 16.66 10.29 4.70
C ALA A 32 15.49 10.92 5.47
N GLN A 33 14.63 10.11 6.10
CA GLN A 33 13.57 10.57 7.00
C GLN A 33 14.04 10.78 8.44
N ALA A 34 15.25 10.36 8.80
CA ALA A 34 15.91 10.79 10.02
C ALA A 34 16.50 12.19 9.84
N THR A 35 15.63 13.17 9.60
CA THR A 35 15.90 14.50 10.16
C THR A 35 16.05 14.30 11.67
N PRO A 36 17.06 14.86 12.35
CA PRO A 36 17.18 14.73 13.78
C PRO A 36 15.85 15.11 14.41
N ALA A 37 15.19 14.14 15.05
CA ALA A 37 14.17 14.43 16.03
C ALA A 37 14.82 15.43 17.00
N PRO A 38 14.29 16.66 17.16
CA PRO A 38 14.81 17.54 18.18
C PRO A 38 14.72 16.78 19.50
N ALA A 39 15.86 16.61 20.17
CA ALA A 39 15.89 16.28 21.58
C ALA A 39 14.91 17.22 22.31
N PRO A 40 14.23 16.76 23.38
CA PRO A 40 13.12 17.48 23.99
C PRO A 40 13.65 18.79 24.60
N ALA A 41 13.64 19.84 23.80
CA ALA A 41 13.83 21.20 24.23
C ALA A 41 12.55 21.56 24.98
N ALA A 42 12.69 21.70 26.29
CA ALA A 42 11.93 22.57 27.17
C ALA A 42 10.62 23.12 26.57
N GLU A 43 9.50 22.63 27.12
CA GLU A 43 8.21 23.29 27.14
C GLU A 43 8.36 24.82 27.30
N ALA A 44 8.15 25.57 26.22
CA ALA A 44 7.88 27.00 26.21
C ALA A 44 6.73 27.20 25.20
N PRO A 45 5.67 27.91 25.60
CA PRO A 45 4.31 27.61 25.22
C PRO A 45 4.17 27.61 23.70
N ALA A 46 3.73 26.49 23.15
CA ALA A 46 3.24 26.44 21.79
C ALA A 46 2.08 27.43 21.70
N ALA A 47 2.36 28.67 21.28
CA ALA A 47 1.33 29.56 20.79
C ALA A 47 0.56 28.74 19.76
N GLU A 48 -0.71 28.48 20.05
CA GLU A 48 -1.51 27.65 19.19
C GLU A 48 -1.40 28.24 17.78
N PRO A 49 -1.08 27.43 16.77
CA PRO A 49 -1.15 27.86 15.39
C PRO A 49 -2.49 28.59 15.15
N THR A 50 -2.45 29.90 14.90
CA THR A 50 -3.68 30.65 14.68
C THR A 50 -4.49 29.97 13.58
N VAL A 51 -5.82 29.91 13.70
CA VAL A 51 -6.71 29.20 12.76
C VAL A 51 -6.42 29.60 11.30
N GLU A 52 -6.06 30.86 11.08
CA GLU A 52 -5.59 31.39 9.80
C GLU A 52 -4.40 30.61 9.23
N GLN A 53 -3.36 30.35 10.02
CA GLN A 53 -2.18 29.58 9.59
C GLN A 53 -2.53 28.13 9.27
N ARG A 54 -3.54 27.56 9.93
CA ARG A 54 -4.04 26.20 9.65
C ARG A 54 -4.86 26.17 8.36
N LEU A 55 -5.69 27.18 8.11
CA LEU A 55 -6.42 27.37 6.86
C LEU A 55 -5.46 27.51 5.68
N THR A 56 -4.42 28.33 5.82
CA THR A 56 -3.38 28.52 4.77
C THR A 56 -2.62 27.22 4.47
N GLY A 57 -2.37 26.40 5.49
CA GLY A 57 -1.77 25.07 5.28
C GLY A 57 -2.72 24.11 4.54
N LEU A 58 -4.01 24.11 4.89
CA LEU A 58 -5.02 23.27 4.27
C LEU A 58 -5.28 23.65 2.81
N GLU A 59 -5.40 24.94 2.51
CA GLU A 59 -5.63 25.41 1.14
C GLU A 59 -4.45 25.08 0.22
N ALA A 60 -3.22 25.20 0.72
CA ALA A 60 -2.01 24.84 -0.02
C ALA A 60 -1.95 23.32 -0.29
N TYR A 61 -2.27 22.50 0.73
CA TYR A 61 -2.31 21.04 0.62
C TYR A 61 -3.39 20.57 -0.37
N VAL A 62 -4.64 21.03 -0.20
CA VAL A 62 -5.77 20.67 -1.08
C VAL A 62 -5.54 21.18 -2.50
N GLY A 63 -5.01 22.39 -2.64
CA GLY A 63 -4.70 23.00 -3.93
C GLY A 63 -3.48 22.41 -4.62
N ASN A 64 -2.67 21.62 -3.92
CA ASN A 64 -1.33 21.17 -4.33
C ASN A 64 -0.56 22.32 -5.00
N VAL A 65 -0.43 23.43 -4.27
CA VAL A 65 0.20 24.67 -4.76
C VAL A 65 1.46 25.01 -3.98
N ASP A 66 2.47 25.49 -4.72
CA ASP A 66 3.69 26.06 -4.16
C ASP A 66 3.41 27.43 -3.50
N PRO A 67 4.34 27.98 -2.68
CA PRO A 67 4.18 29.30 -2.04
C PRO A 67 3.94 30.45 -3.04
N ALA A 68 4.26 30.25 -4.32
CA ALA A 68 4.02 31.19 -5.42
C ALA A 68 2.63 31.02 -6.09
N GLY A 69 1.77 30.12 -5.62
CA GLY A 69 0.43 29.87 -6.16
C GLY A 69 0.36 28.96 -7.39
N SER A 70 1.51 28.50 -7.90
CA SER A 70 1.61 27.54 -9.02
C SER A 70 1.31 26.12 -8.55
N LYS A 71 0.78 25.26 -9.44
CA LYS A 71 0.59 23.83 -9.15
C LYS A 71 1.95 23.12 -9.08
N VAL A 72 2.17 22.34 -8.02
CA VAL A 72 3.44 21.60 -7.85
C VAL A 72 3.56 20.54 -8.95
N VAL A 73 4.62 20.61 -9.74
CA VAL A 73 4.92 19.65 -10.81
C VAL A 73 5.86 18.57 -10.28
N GLY A 74 5.56 17.30 -10.55
CA GLY A 74 6.38 16.16 -10.11
C GLY A 74 6.10 15.65 -8.70
N VAL A 75 5.21 16.31 -7.96
CA VAL A 75 4.71 15.84 -6.66
C VAL A 75 3.22 15.56 -6.76
N ALA A 76 2.82 14.31 -6.48
CA ALA A 76 1.44 13.90 -6.50
C ALA A 76 0.64 14.58 -5.36
N GLY A 77 -0.32 15.42 -5.73
CA GLY A 77 -1.23 16.06 -4.77
C GLY A 77 -2.22 15.09 -4.13
N PRO A 78 -2.95 15.51 -3.09
CA PRO A 78 -3.90 14.65 -2.37
C PRO A 78 -5.01 14.10 -3.27
N GLY A 79 -5.53 14.90 -4.20
CA GLY A 79 -6.54 14.45 -5.17
C GLY A 79 -6.03 13.36 -6.12
N HIS A 80 -4.78 13.45 -6.56
CA HIS A 80 -4.16 12.42 -7.38
C HIS A 80 -4.02 11.11 -6.61
N ASN A 81 -3.50 11.17 -5.38
CA ASN A 81 -3.37 9.99 -4.52
C ASN A 81 -4.72 9.36 -4.21
N ALA A 82 -5.72 10.17 -3.86
CA ALA A 82 -7.08 9.69 -3.61
C ALA A 82 -7.66 8.98 -4.84
N PHE A 83 -7.48 9.55 -6.04
CA PHE A 83 -7.93 8.92 -7.27
C PHE A 83 -7.25 7.57 -7.53
N ILE A 84 -5.92 7.47 -7.35
CA ILE A 84 -5.18 6.21 -7.55
C ILE A 84 -5.60 5.15 -6.52
N MET A 85 -5.82 5.54 -5.27
CA MET A 85 -6.32 4.62 -4.23
C MET A 85 -7.73 4.10 -4.55
N VAL A 86 -8.62 4.98 -5.02
CA VAL A 86 -9.96 4.59 -5.47
C VAL A 86 -9.89 3.69 -6.70
N ALA A 87 -9.03 4.02 -7.68
CA ALA A 87 -8.82 3.19 -8.86
C ALA A 87 -8.32 1.79 -8.49
N ALA A 88 -7.36 1.69 -7.57
CA ALA A 88 -6.88 0.41 -7.05
C ALA A 88 -8.00 -0.38 -6.34
N ALA A 89 -8.84 0.30 -5.55
CA ALA A 89 -9.99 -0.33 -4.90
C ALA A 89 -11.03 -0.84 -5.92
N LEU A 90 -11.28 -0.10 -7.01
CA LEU A 90 -12.18 -0.54 -8.08
C LEU A 90 -11.63 -1.76 -8.83
N VAL A 91 -10.32 -1.82 -9.08
CA VAL A 91 -9.68 -3.01 -9.66
C VAL A 91 -9.84 -4.21 -8.73
N LEU A 92 -9.62 -4.02 -7.43
CA LEU A 92 -9.83 -5.07 -6.43
C LEU A 92 -11.31 -5.50 -6.34
N PHE A 93 -12.24 -4.59 -6.59
CA PHE A 93 -13.67 -4.89 -6.64
C PHE A 93 -14.06 -5.75 -7.85
N MET A 94 -13.34 -5.63 -8.97
CA MET A 94 -13.55 -6.50 -10.14
C MET A 94 -13.18 -7.96 -9.82
N THR A 95 -12.12 -8.19 -9.05
CA THR A 95 -11.72 -9.54 -8.61
C THR A 95 -12.58 -10.03 -7.44
N LEU A 96 -12.97 -9.15 -6.52
CA LEU A 96 -13.76 -9.44 -5.32
C LEU A 96 -14.97 -8.49 -5.22
N PRO A 97 -16.24 -8.88 -5.49
CA PRO A 97 -16.81 -10.18 -5.81
C PRO A 97 -17.06 -10.41 -7.32
N GLY A 98 -16.61 -9.50 -8.20
CA GLY A 98 -16.99 -9.47 -9.63
C GLY A 98 -16.71 -10.79 -10.38
N LEU A 99 -15.45 -11.23 -10.41
CA LEU A 99 -15.07 -12.51 -11.02
C LEU A 99 -15.73 -13.69 -10.29
N ALA A 100 -15.73 -13.67 -8.97
CA ALA A 100 -16.22 -14.78 -8.15
C ALA A 100 -17.71 -15.07 -8.41
N LEU A 101 -18.53 -14.02 -8.52
CA LEU A 101 -19.96 -14.14 -8.84
C LEU A 101 -20.19 -14.45 -10.33
N PHE A 102 -19.39 -13.89 -11.23
CA PHE A 102 -19.49 -14.18 -12.66
C PHE A 102 -19.18 -15.64 -12.97
N TYR A 103 -18.03 -16.14 -12.51
CA TYR A 103 -17.63 -17.54 -12.68
C TYR A 103 -18.46 -18.50 -11.82
N GLY A 104 -18.91 -18.06 -10.64
CA GLY A 104 -19.86 -18.80 -9.81
C GLY A 104 -21.23 -18.98 -10.47
N GLY A 105 -21.74 -17.96 -11.17
CA GLY A 105 -23.04 -18.00 -11.84
C GLY A 105 -23.12 -18.94 -13.06
N LEU A 106 -21.98 -19.21 -13.70
CA LEU A 106 -21.88 -20.13 -14.85
C LEU A 106 -21.68 -21.60 -14.44
N VAL A 107 -21.48 -21.87 -13.15
CA VAL A 107 -21.16 -23.19 -12.63
C VAL A 107 -22.36 -23.79 -11.89
N ARG A 108 -22.49 -25.12 -11.91
CA ARG A 108 -23.57 -25.82 -11.18
C ARG A 108 -23.58 -25.42 -9.71
N LYS A 109 -24.78 -25.18 -9.13
CA LYS A 109 -24.97 -24.71 -7.74
C LYS A 109 -24.12 -25.46 -6.69
N LYS A 110 -23.91 -26.77 -6.86
CA LYS A 110 -23.09 -27.59 -5.96
C LYS A 110 -21.58 -27.27 -5.97
N ASN A 111 -21.08 -26.59 -7.00
CA ASN A 111 -19.68 -26.25 -7.19
C ASN A 111 -19.39 -24.75 -6.95
N VAL A 112 -20.43 -23.92 -6.78
CA VAL A 112 -20.29 -22.45 -6.63
C VAL A 112 -19.46 -22.10 -5.40
N LEU A 113 -19.67 -22.80 -4.28
CA LEU A 113 -18.93 -22.55 -3.04
C LEU A 113 -17.42 -22.82 -3.21
N SER A 114 -17.06 -23.81 -4.03
CA SER A 114 -15.66 -24.11 -4.36
C SER A 114 -15.02 -23.03 -5.25
N VAL A 115 -15.77 -22.52 -6.24
CA VAL A 115 -15.31 -21.46 -7.14
C VAL A 115 -15.08 -20.15 -6.37
N LEU A 116 -16.01 -19.79 -5.46
CA LEU A 116 -15.84 -18.63 -4.59
C LEU A 116 -14.60 -18.78 -3.70
N ALA A 117 -14.40 -19.94 -3.05
CA ALA A 117 -13.23 -20.19 -2.22
C ALA A 117 -11.92 -20.16 -3.01
N GLN A 118 -11.90 -20.66 -4.25
CA GLN A 118 -10.74 -20.56 -5.14
C GLN A 118 -10.44 -19.13 -5.56
N CYS A 119 -11.46 -18.33 -5.92
CA CYS A 119 -11.27 -16.92 -6.27
C CYS A 119 -10.68 -16.13 -5.08
N LEU A 120 -11.21 -16.31 -3.87
CA LEU A 120 -10.67 -15.67 -2.66
C LEU A 120 -9.24 -16.14 -2.36
N GLY A 121 -9.00 -17.45 -2.45
CA GLY A 121 -7.70 -18.06 -2.18
C GLY A 121 -6.60 -17.60 -3.16
N ILE A 122 -6.90 -17.56 -4.45
CA ILE A 122 -5.95 -17.10 -5.48
C ILE A 122 -5.72 -15.60 -5.35
N THR A 123 -6.75 -14.79 -5.09
CA THR A 123 -6.57 -13.34 -4.90
C THR A 123 -5.64 -13.06 -3.71
N GLY A 124 -5.84 -13.73 -2.57
CA GLY A 124 -4.94 -13.61 -1.42
C GLY A 124 -3.52 -14.09 -1.70
N LEU A 125 -3.38 -15.22 -2.42
CA LEU A 125 -2.06 -15.74 -2.83
C LEU A 125 -1.31 -14.74 -3.73
N VAL A 126 -1.99 -14.16 -4.72
CA VAL A 126 -1.41 -13.21 -5.66
C VAL A 126 -1.02 -11.91 -4.95
N ILE A 127 -1.79 -11.43 -3.98
CA ILE A 127 -1.41 -10.25 -3.17
C ILE A 127 -0.09 -10.50 -2.43
N ILE A 128 0.06 -11.65 -1.79
CA ILE A 128 1.29 -12.01 -1.06
C ILE A 128 2.46 -12.17 -2.03
N LEU A 129 2.25 -12.84 -3.16
CA LEU A 129 3.29 -13.05 -4.18
C LEU A 129 3.73 -11.73 -4.82
N TRP A 130 2.78 -10.84 -5.08
CA TRP A 130 3.02 -9.49 -5.60
C TRP A 130 3.87 -8.67 -4.64
N TRP A 131 3.51 -8.69 -3.35
CA TRP A 131 4.29 -8.00 -2.32
C TRP A 131 5.71 -8.59 -2.15
N ALA A 132 5.85 -9.92 -2.20
CA ALA A 132 7.13 -10.58 -1.93
C ALA A 132 8.14 -10.46 -3.08
N VAL A 133 7.69 -10.57 -4.33
CA VAL A 133 8.58 -10.55 -5.51
C VAL A 133 8.02 -9.77 -6.69
N GLY A 134 6.70 -9.70 -6.86
CA GLY A 134 6.10 -9.05 -8.04
C GLY A 134 6.42 -7.57 -8.15
N TYR A 135 6.37 -6.82 -7.04
CA TYR A 135 6.71 -5.40 -7.00
C TYR A 135 8.19 -5.16 -7.33
N SER A 136 9.08 -6.06 -6.92
CA SER A 136 10.53 -5.91 -7.18
C SER A 136 10.95 -6.31 -8.59
N LEU A 137 10.11 -7.06 -9.32
CA LEU A 137 10.37 -7.45 -10.71
C LEU A 137 9.84 -6.43 -11.72
N VAL A 138 8.98 -5.50 -11.28
CA VAL A 138 8.41 -4.40 -12.05
C VAL A 138 9.26 -3.15 -11.87
#